data_AF-A0A2H1YJ33-F1
#
_entry.id   AF-A0A2H1YJ33-F1
#
_cell.length_a   1.000
_cell.length_b   1.000
_cell.length_c   1.000
_cell.angle_alpha   90.00
_cell.angle_beta   90.00
_cell.angle_gamma   90.00
#
_symmetry.space_group_name_H-M   'P 1'
#
loop_
_entity.id
_entity.type
_entity.pdbx_description
1 polymer ?
#
loop_
_entity_poly.entity_id
_entity_poly.type
_entity_poly.pdbx_seq_one_letter_code
_entity_poly.pdbx_strand_id
1 'polypeptide(L)'
;MLEKTPKKHQNSHDLLADSTKNNLYFKLILQLNKDFKLANFDCEIPVESTPSDLKEILYHAIKNVIIDDFSTYKNILYIADISEEMIRKIDNSNMDIYVENVVFLLLKRVWKKVWFSANYTNL
;
A
#
# COMPACT_ATOMS: atom_id res chain seq x y z
N MET A 1 -2.71 -27.53 -3.15
CA MET A 1 -3.68 -26.83 -2.28
C MET A 1 -3.55 -25.34 -2.57
N LEU A 2 -4.60 -24.67 -3.02
CA LEU A 2 -4.59 -23.21 -3.14
C LEU A 2 -4.38 -22.63 -1.73
N GLU A 3 -3.36 -21.81 -1.54
CA GLU A 3 -3.18 -21.07 -0.28
C GLU A 3 -4.46 -20.26 -0.05
N LYS A 4 -5.06 -20.34 1.16
CA LYS A 4 -6.31 -19.64 1.48
C LYS A 4 -6.10 -18.14 1.81
N THR A 5 -4.87 -17.65 1.68
CA THR A 5 -4.45 -16.29 2.05
C THR A 5 -3.24 -15.87 1.22
N PRO A 6 -3.03 -14.56 0.97
CA PRO A 6 -1.79 -14.09 0.37
C PRO A 6 -0.59 -14.52 1.22
N LYS A 7 0.54 -14.79 0.55
CA LYS A 7 1.83 -15.03 1.20
C LYS A 7 2.11 -13.92 2.23
N LYS A 8 2.73 -14.27 3.36
CA LYS A 8 3.23 -13.27 4.32
C LYS A 8 4.51 -12.63 3.78
N HIS A 9 4.51 -11.30 3.69
CA HIS A 9 5.70 -10.50 3.33
C HIS A 9 6.31 -9.86 4.58
N GLN A 10 7.63 -9.63 4.57
CA GLN A 10 8.32 -8.99 5.68
C GLN A 10 8.46 -7.47 5.48
N ASN A 11 8.50 -7.02 4.22
CA ASN A 11 8.67 -5.62 3.85
C ASN A 11 8.07 -5.33 2.47
N SER A 12 8.09 -4.06 2.05
CA SER A 12 7.56 -3.61 0.75
C SER A 12 8.26 -4.27 -0.43
N HIS A 13 9.58 -4.47 -0.37
CA HIS A 13 10.34 -5.09 -1.47
C HIS A 13 9.86 -6.52 -1.74
N ASP A 14 9.69 -7.33 -0.69
CA ASP A 14 9.20 -8.71 -0.81
C ASP A 14 7.79 -8.76 -1.43
N LEU A 15 6.92 -7.83 -1.02
CA LEU A 15 5.54 -7.74 -1.50
C LEU A 15 5.50 -7.34 -2.97
N LEU A 16 6.26 -6.32 -3.36
CA LEU A 16 6.27 -5.87 -4.75
C LEU A 16 6.86 -6.94 -5.66
N ALA A 17 7.94 -7.62 -5.25
CA ALA A 17 8.50 -8.76 -5.98
C ALA A 17 7.48 -9.90 -6.15
N ASP A 18 6.71 -10.22 -5.12
CA ASP A 18 5.65 -11.22 -5.19
C ASP A 18 4.51 -10.80 -6.12
N SER A 19 4.11 -9.52 -6.07
CA SER A 19 3.05 -9.02 -6.95
C SER A 19 3.44 -9.05 -8.43
N THR A 20 4.71 -8.82 -8.76
CA THR A 20 5.25 -8.98 -10.11
C THR A 20 5.25 -10.45 -10.53
N LYS A 21 5.71 -11.36 -9.66
CA LYS A 21 5.71 -12.82 -9.93
C LYS A 21 4.31 -13.37 -10.21
N ASN A 22 3.29 -12.83 -9.56
CA ASN A 22 1.89 -13.22 -9.77
C ASN A 22 1.22 -12.53 -10.96
N ASN A 23 1.92 -11.67 -11.71
CA ASN A 23 1.35 -10.84 -12.79
C ASN A 23 0.19 -9.94 -12.31
N LEU A 24 0.25 -9.48 -11.06
CA LEU A 24 -0.78 -8.64 -10.43
C LEU A 24 -0.27 -7.23 -10.06
N TYR A 25 1.01 -6.94 -10.28
CA TYR A 25 1.61 -5.63 -9.97
C TYR A 25 0.88 -4.47 -10.66
N PHE A 26 0.52 -4.60 -11.94
CA PHE A 26 -0.28 -3.58 -12.62
C PHE A 26 -1.63 -3.32 -11.94
N LYS A 27 -2.32 -4.38 -11.48
CA LYS A 27 -3.58 -4.25 -10.73
C LYS A 27 -3.36 -3.63 -9.34
N LEU A 28 -2.19 -3.82 -8.74
CA LEU A 28 -1.80 -3.15 -7.50
C LEU A 28 -1.71 -1.64 -7.68
N ILE A 29 -1.04 -1.16 -8.74
CA ILE A 29 -0.97 0.28 -9.05
C ILE A 29 -2.38 0.85 -9.30
N LEU A 30 -3.20 0.18 -10.11
CA LEU A 30 -4.57 0.63 -10.37
C LEU A 30 -5.41 0.74 -9.09
N GLN A 31 -5.28 -0.23 -8.18
CA GLN A 31 -6.01 -0.19 -6.92
C GLN A 31 -5.48 0.89 -5.98
N LEU A 32 -4.17 1.16 -5.96
CA LEU A 32 -3.59 2.28 -5.20
C LEU A 32 -4.15 3.62 -5.70
N ASN A 33 -4.08 3.89 -7.01
CA ASN A 33 -4.61 5.14 -7.58
C ASN A 33 -6.12 5.30 -7.31
N LYS A 34 -6.88 4.21 -7.36
CA LYS A 34 -8.30 4.22 -6.99
C LYS A 34 -8.50 4.60 -5.51
N ASP A 35 -7.76 3.97 -4.61
CA ASP A 35 -7.85 4.22 -3.17
C ASP A 35 -7.41 5.67 -2.84
N PHE A 36 -6.38 6.21 -3.51
CA PHE A 36 -5.92 7.59 -3.34
C PHE A 36 -6.93 8.62 -3.79
N LYS A 37 -7.57 8.40 -4.95
CA LYS A 37 -8.68 9.25 -5.40
C LYS A 37 -9.84 9.29 -4.40
N LEU A 38 -10.18 8.14 -3.80
CA LEU A 38 -11.22 8.06 -2.76
C LEU A 38 -10.82 8.77 -1.46
N ALA A 39 -9.52 8.79 -1.13
CA ALA A 39 -8.99 9.49 0.03
C ALA A 39 -8.83 11.01 -0.18
N ASN A 40 -9.16 11.53 -1.37
CA ASN A 40 -8.85 12.89 -1.80
C ASN A 40 -7.34 13.20 -1.73
N PHE A 41 -6.51 12.19 -2.01
CA PHE A 41 -5.06 12.33 -2.04
C PHE A 41 -4.58 12.62 -3.47
N ASP A 42 -3.99 13.79 -3.68
CA ASP A 42 -3.42 14.22 -4.96
C ASP A 42 -2.06 13.55 -5.22
N CYS A 43 -2.10 12.24 -5.47
CA CYS A 43 -0.96 11.44 -5.88
C CYS A 43 -1.41 10.47 -6.97
N GLU A 44 -0.85 10.63 -8.17
CA GLU A 44 -1.06 9.73 -9.28
C GLU A 44 0.22 8.94 -9.54
N ILE A 45 0.13 7.61 -9.47
CA ILE A 45 1.23 6.70 -9.75
C ILE A 45 1.12 6.26 -11.22
N PRO A 46 2.15 6.51 -12.07
CA PRO A 46 2.18 5.99 -13.42
C PRO A 46 2.09 4.46 -13.45
N VAL A 47 1.31 3.91 -14.36
CA VAL A 47 1.07 2.45 -14.40
C VAL A 47 2.30 1.66 -14.85
N GLU A 48 3.23 2.32 -15.52
CA GLU A 48 4.53 1.85 -15.97
C GLU A 48 5.64 1.99 -14.92
N SER A 49 5.36 2.55 -13.74
CA SER A 49 6.34 2.63 -12.65
C SER A 49 6.92 1.26 -12.31
N THR A 50 8.24 1.19 -12.10
CA THR A 50 8.87 -0.02 -11.62
C THR A 50 8.60 -0.22 -10.12
N PRO A 51 8.79 -1.43 -9.55
CA PRO A 51 8.70 -1.65 -8.11
C PRO A 51 9.52 -0.69 -7.26
N SER A 52 10.72 -0.31 -7.74
CA SER A 52 11.56 0.67 -7.06
C SER A 52 10.95 2.07 -7.15
N ASP A 53 10.49 2.50 -8.33
CA ASP A 53 9.84 3.81 -8.50
C ASP A 53 8.60 3.93 -7.62
N LEU A 54 7.76 2.90 -7.59
CA LEU A 54 6.57 2.87 -6.74
C LEU A 54 6.92 3.03 -5.26
N LYS A 55 7.97 2.35 -4.79
CA LYS A 55 8.41 2.45 -3.39
C LYS A 55 8.84 3.89 -3.06
N GLU A 56 9.64 4.51 -3.93
CA GLU A 56 10.11 5.88 -3.74
C GLU A 56 8.96 6.90 -3.80
N ILE A 57 8.06 6.77 -4.78
CA ILE A 57 6.86 7.62 -4.90
C ILE A 57 6.03 7.53 -3.62
N LEU A 58 5.73 6.32 -3.15
CA LEU A 58 4.93 6.13 -1.94
C LEU A 58 5.63 6.69 -0.70
N TYR A 59 6.94 6.47 -0.55
CA TYR A 59 7.71 6.99 0.58
C TYR A 59 7.62 8.53 0.64
N HIS A 60 7.95 9.22 -0.45
CA HIS A 60 7.92 10.68 -0.49
C HIS A 60 6.51 11.24 -0.33
N ALA A 61 5.53 10.67 -1.04
CA ALA A 61 4.17 11.17 -1.02
C ALA A 61 3.51 10.97 0.36
N ILE A 62 3.69 9.80 0.99
CA ILE A 62 3.17 9.52 2.34
C ILE A 62 3.90 10.36 3.40
N LYS A 63 5.23 10.54 3.29
CA LYS A 63 5.99 11.41 4.19
C LYS A 63 5.46 12.84 4.17
N ASN A 64 5.27 13.40 2.97
CA ASN A 64 4.74 14.75 2.80
C ASN A 64 3.33 14.89 3.38
N VAL A 65 2.43 13.95 3.08
CA VAL A 65 1.05 14.01 3.62
C VAL A 65 1.00 13.88 5.13
N ILE A 66 1.85 13.05 5.74
CA ILE A 66 1.92 12.95 7.21
C ILE A 66 2.30 14.30 7.84
N ILE A 67 3.21 15.04 7.21
CA ILE A 67 3.73 16.31 7.74
C ILE A 67 2.77 17.47 7.44
N ASP A 68 2.29 17.56 6.20
CA ASP A 68 1.64 18.76 5.66
C ASP A 68 0.10 18.65 5.65
N ASP A 69 -0.47 17.44 5.60
CA ASP A 69 -1.92 17.22 5.50
C ASP A 69 -2.41 15.97 6.26
N PHE A 70 -2.47 16.12 7.59
CA PHE A 70 -2.96 15.08 8.48
C PHE A 70 -4.40 14.63 8.20
N SER A 71 -5.22 15.48 7.56
CA SER A 71 -6.59 15.12 7.19
C SER A 71 -6.59 14.09 6.06
N THR A 72 -5.84 14.35 4.99
CA THR A 72 -5.65 13.41 3.88
C THR A 72 -4.95 12.14 4.35
N TYR A 73 -3.97 12.24 5.27
CA TYR A 73 -3.35 11.05 5.87
C TYR A 73 -4.39 10.14 6.51
N LYS A 74 -5.27 10.68 7.36
CA LYS A 74 -6.34 9.90 8.00
C LYS A 74 -7.29 9.28 6.97
N ASN A 75 -7.64 10.01 5.92
CA ASN A 75 -8.49 9.47 4.84
C ASN A 75 -7.84 8.26 4.15
N ILE A 76 -6.53 8.32 3.86
CA ILE A 76 -5.78 7.20 3.28
C ILE A 76 -5.88 5.96 4.19
N LEU A 77 -5.69 6.14 5.50
CA LEU A 77 -5.80 5.05 6.48
C LEU A 77 -7.20 4.42 6.48
N TYR A 78 -8.25 5.24 6.48
CA TYR A 78 -9.63 4.74 6.46
C TYR A 78 -9.96 3.95 5.19
N ILE A 79 -9.61 4.47 4.00
CA ILE A 79 -9.87 3.78 2.71
C ILE A 79 -9.08 2.46 2.60
N ALA A 80 -7.87 2.43 3.16
CA ALA A 80 -7.03 1.24 3.19
C ALA A 80 -7.42 0.22 4.27
N ASP A 81 -8.44 0.48 5.09
CA ASP A 81 -8.82 -0.35 6.25
C ASP A 81 -7.65 -0.50 7.25
N ILE A 82 -6.95 0.60 7.53
CA ILE A 82 -5.87 0.67 8.53
C ILE A 82 -6.42 1.35 9.78
N SER A 83 -6.55 0.59 10.87
CA SER A 83 -7.02 1.14 12.15
C SER A 83 -5.92 1.94 12.86
N GLU A 84 -6.33 2.90 13.69
CA GLU A 84 -5.41 3.64 14.56
C GLU A 84 -4.61 2.71 15.48
N GLU A 85 -5.20 1.60 15.92
CA GLU A 85 -4.50 0.60 16.73
C GLU A 85 -3.29 0.00 16.00
N MET A 86 -3.39 -0.24 14.69
CA MET A 86 -2.26 -0.71 13.88
C MET A 86 -1.19 0.36 13.75
N ILE A 87 -1.59 1.61 13.56
CA ILE A 87 -0.65 2.74 13.50
C ILE A 87 0.08 2.93 14.81
N ARG A 88 -0.58 2.84 15.97
CA ARG A 88 0.06 2.96 17.29
C ARG A 88 1.09 1.86 17.58
N LYS A 89 1.03 0.73 16.86
CA LYS A 89 1.98 -0.38 17.00
C LYS A 89 3.22 -0.22 16.12
N ILE A 90 3.21 0.75 15.20
CA ILE A 90 4.37 1.04 14.34
C ILE A 90 5.44 1.76 15.16
N ASP A 91 6.70 1.40 14.92
CA ASP A 91 7.84 2.13 15.46
C ASP A 91 7.84 3.57 14.94
N ASN A 92 7.71 4.52 15.87
CA ASN A 92 7.70 5.95 15.63
C ASN A 92 8.93 6.67 16.21
N SER A 93 10.00 5.91 16.53
CA SER A 93 11.26 6.47 17.03
C SER A 93 11.98 7.34 16.00
N ASN A 94 11.72 7.11 14.71
CA ASN A 94 12.30 7.85 13.60
C ASN A 94 11.23 8.02 12.50
N MET A 95 11.12 9.24 11.94
CA MET A 95 10.16 9.59 10.89
C MET A 95 10.30 8.69 9.66
N ASP A 96 11.52 8.37 9.24
CA ASP A 96 11.77 7.54 8.06
C ASP A 96 11.33 6.10 8.31
N ILE A 97 11.65 5.54 9.48
CA ILE A 97 11.19 4.21 9.91
C ILE A 97 9.66 4.17 9.97
N TYR A 98 9.03 5.22 10.51
CA TYR A 98 7.58 5.33 10.58
C TYR A 98 6.96 5.32 9.18
N VAL A 99 7.45 6.15 8.26
CA VAL A 99 6.97 6.22 6.87
C VAL A 99 7.13 4.89 6.16
N GLU A 100 8.29 4.24 6.26
CA GLU A 100 8.52 2.93 5.62
C GLU A 100 7.52 1.88 6.11
N ASN A 101 7.25 1.84 7.41
CA ASN A 101 6.27 0.92 7.99
C ASN A 101 4.83 1.23 7.55
N VAL A 102 4.46 2.52 7.47
CA VAL A 102 3.14 2.95 6.98
C VAL A 102 2.98 2.58 5.50
N VAL A 103 3.99 2.84 4.66
CA VAL A 103 4.00 2.45 3.24
C VAL A 103 3.86 0.94 3.10
N PHE A 104 4.58 0.16 3.90
CA PHE A 104 4.45 -1.29 3.87
C PHE A 104 3.05 -1.75 4.29
N LEU A 105 2.47 -1.16 5.33
CA LEU A 105 1.12 -1.50 5.79
C LEU A 105 0.05 -1.16 4.74
N LEU A 106 0.17 0.00 4.08
CA LEU A 106 -0.67 0.40 2.96
C LEU A 106 -0.58 -0.63 1.83
N LEU A 107 0.63 -0.93 1.35
CA LEU A 107 0.86 -1.92 0.29
C LEU A 107 0.27 -3.29 0.66
N LYS A 108 0.47 -3.73 1.90
CA LYS A 108 -0.07 -5.00 2.40
C LYS A 108 -1.59 -5.06 2.34
N ARG A 109 -2.27 -3.96 2.67
CA ARG A 109 -3.74 -3.86 2.62
C ARG A 109 -4.26 -3.87 1.20
N VAL A 110 -3.66 -3.08 0.32
CA VAL A 110 -4.07 -3.02 -1.08
C VAL A 110 -3.78 -4.34 -1.81
N TRP A 111 -2.61 -4.94 -1.55
CA TRP A 111 -2.25 -6.25 -2.09
C TRP A 111 -3.26 -7.33 -1.69
N LYS A 112 -3.69 -7.35 -0.43
CA LYS A 112 -4.72 -8.28 0.03
C LYS A 112 -5.99 -8.15 -0.83
N LYS A 113 -6.49 -6.93 -1.08
CA LYS A 113 -7.67 -6.68 -1.93
C LYS A 113 -7.47 -7.24 -3.35
N VAL A 114 -6.33 -6.91 -3.98
CA VAL A 114 -5.99 -7.32 -5.36
C VAL A 114 -5.85 -8.83 -5.48
N TRP A 115 -5.13 -9.45 -4.54
CA TRP A 115 -4.91 -10.89 -4.54
C TRP A 115 -6.23 -11.66 -4.34
N PHE A 116 -7.08 -11.23 -3.40
CA PHE A 116 -8.40 -11.88 -3.22
C PHE A 116 -9.27 -11.75 -4.46
N SER A 117 -9.30 -10.56 -5.10
CA SER A 117 -10.06 -10.40 -6.33
C SER A 117 -9.54 -11.29 -7.45
N ALA A 118 -8.22 -11.42 -7.61
CA ALA A 118 -7.64 -12.28 -8.63
C ALA A 118 -7.92 -13.78 -8.41
N ASN A 119 -8.01 -14.22 -7.15
CA ASN A 119 -8.12 -15.65 -6.81
C ASN A 119 -9.56 -16.11 -6.51
N TYR A 120 -10.51 -15.20 -6.28
CA TYR A 120 -11.87 -15.54 -5.85
C TYR A 120 -12.99 -14.82 -6.61
N THR A 121 -12.71 -13.89 -7.53
CA THR A 121 -13.76 -13.21 -8.32
C THR A 121 -14.36 -14.09 -9.45
N ASN A 122 -14.09 -15.40 -9.48
CA ASN A 122 -14.77 -16.38 -10.34
C ASN A 122 -15.43 -17.50 -9.50
N LEU A 123 -16.33 -17.13 -8.58
CA LEU A 123 -17.29 -18.05 -7.96
C LEU A 123 -18.70 -17.70 -8.41
#